data_AF-A0A822DDG9-F1
#
_entry.id   AF-A0A822DDG9-F1
#
_cell.length_a   1.000
_cell.length_b   1.000
_cell.length_c   1.000
_cell.angle_alpha   90.00
_cell.angle_beta   90.00
_cell.angle_gamma   90.00
#
_symmetry.space_group_name_H-M   'P 1'
#
loop_
_entity.id
_entity.type
_entity.pdbx_description
1 polymer ?
#
loop_
_entity_poly.entity_id
_entity_poly.type
_entity_poly.pdbx_seq_one_letter_code
_entity_poly.pdbx_strand_id
1 'polypeptide(L)'
;MSPILRVISTGFLFFMVAVSDILYLMITIFEFVEAGIVQGAIFLSVYDNVCRFRWFSKGLIRFCSAWILVFIAIDRWLRTRFPFKVNQWCTRRNASIAVLIATLFGIALHSHMLSTQLFGRFFPGIPSVACGPINPTSFYMPFFFTQWPIIQ
;
A
#
# COMPACT_ATOMS: atom_id res chain seq x y z
N MET A 1 9.75 9.24 -34.27
CA MET A 1 10.05 9.21 -32.81
C MET A 1 10.02 7.76 -32.38
N SER A 2 11.16 7.20 -31.97
CA SER A 2 11.30 5.74 -31.87
C SER A 2 10.32 5.16 -30.82
N PRO A 3 9.50 4.18 -31.19
CA PRO A 3 8.55 3.52 -30.28
C PRO A 3 9.24 2.95 -29.03
N ILE A 4 10.55 2.71 -29.12
CA ILE A 4 11.42 2.18 -28.07
C ILE A 4 11.40 3.03 -26.79
N LEU A 5 11.55 4.37 -26.87
CA LEU A 5 11.54 5.21 -25.66
C LEU A 5 10.16 5.22 -24.96
N ARG A 6 9.09 5.11 -25.75
CA ARG A 6 7.70 5.07 -25.27
C ARG A 6 7.40 3.79 -24.50
N VAL A 7 7.97 2.67 -24.92
CA VAL A 7 7.84 1.35 -24.28
C VAL A 7 8.60 1.30 -22.96
N ILE A 8 9.77 1.93 -22.86
CA ILE A 8 10.64 1.82 -21.68
C ILE A 8 10.04 2.51 -20.44
N SER A 9 9.51 3.72 -20.56
CA SER A 9 8.96 4.44 -19.39
C SER A 9 7.66 3.82 -18.88
N THR A 10 6.75 3.49 -19.80
CA THR A 10 5.46 2.91 -19.43
C THR A 10 5.64 1.46 -18.98
N GLY A 11 6.57 0.71 -19.59
CA GLY A 11 6.96 -0.62 -19.14
C GLY A 11 7.55 -0.64 -17.73
N PHE A 12 8.34 0.37 -17.36
CA PHE A 12 8.84 0.50 -15.98
C PHE A 12 7.72 0.69 -14.96
N LEU A 13 6.72 1.54 -15.25
CA LEU A 13 5.57 1.72 -14.36
C LEU A 13 4.75 0.43 -14.23
N PHE A 14 4.49 -0.27 -15.34
CA PHE A 14 3.80 -1.57 -15.29
C PHE A 14 4.57 -2.63 -14.51
N PHE A 15 5.89 -2.68 -14.66
CA PHE A 15 6.74 -3.57 -13.88
C PHE A 15 6.63 -3.27 -12.37
N MET A 16 6.66 -1.99 -11.99
CA MET A 16 6.51 -1.58 -10.59
C MET A 16 5.14 -1.95 -10.01
N VAL A 17 4.06 -1.79 -10.78
CA VAL A 17 2.72 -2.26 -10.37
C VAL A 17 2.72 -3.77 -10.18
N ALA A 18 3.23 -4.54 -11.15
CA ALA A 18 3.25 -6.00 -11.06
C ALA A 18 4.03 -6.49 -9.84
N VAL A 19 5.18 -5.88 -9.52
CA VAL A 19 5.95 -6.19 -8.31
C VAL A 19 5.14 -5.86 -7.06
N SER A 20 4.46 -4.71 -7.03
CA SER A 20 3.60 -4.29 -5.92
C SER A 20 2.46 -5.28 -5.69
N ASP A 21 1.78 -5.71 -6.75
CA ASP A 21 0.66 -6.65 -6.68
C ASP A 21 1.12 -8.06 -6.25
N ILE A 22 2.27 -8.53 -6.74
CA ILE A 22 2.86 -9.80 -6.29
C ILE A 22 3.17 -9.75 -4.80
N LEU A 23 3.81 -8.67 -4.31
CA LEU A 23 4.09 -8.51 -2.88
C LEU A 23 2.82 -8.48 -2.05
N TYR A 24 1.79 -7.76 -2.51
CA TYR A 24 0.49 -7.72 -1.85
C TYR A 24 -0.18 -9.10 -1.76
N LEU A 25 -0.18 -9.85 -2.87
CA LEU A 25 -0.74 -11.20 -2.93
C LEU A 25 0.02 -12.15 -2.02
N MET A 26 1.36 -12.08 -2.00
CA MET A 26 2.18 -12.90 -1.12
C MET A 26 1.82 -12.69 0.36
N ILE A 27 1.66 -11.44 0.81
CA ILE A 27 1.27 -11.14 2.20
C ILE A 27 -0.16 -11.67 2.48
N THR A 28 -1.06 -11.52 1.52
CA THR A 28 -2.47 -11.94 1.68
C THR A 28 -2.62 -13.46 1.70
N ILE A 29 -1.86 -14.18 0.87
CA ILE A 29 -1.80 -15.64 0.89
C ILE A 29 -1.24 -16.13 2.22
N PHE A 30 -0.20 -15.47 2.75
CA PHE A 30 0.36 -15.83 4.05
C PHE A 30 -0.67 -15.72 5.18
N GLU A 31 -1.46 -14.64 5.20
CA GLU A 31 -2.56 -14.48 6.15
C GLU A 31 -3.67 -15.52 5.94
N PHE A 32 -4.02 -15.83 4.68
CA PHE A 32 -5.02 -16.84 4.39
C PHE A 32 -4.58 -18.23 4.85
N VAL A 33 -3.30 -18.58 4.65
CA VAL A 33 -2.71 -19.84 5.10
C VAL A 33 -2.67 -19.92 6.62
N GLU A 34 -2.24 -18.85 7.29
CA GLU A 34 -2.25 -18.76 8.76
C GLU A 34 -3.68 -18.87 9.32
N ALA A 35 -4.65 -18.19 8.72
CA ALA A 35 -6.03 -18.18 9.20
C ALA A 35 -6.81 -19.45 8.83
N GLY A 36 -6.49 -20.08 7.69
CA GLY A 36 -7.26 -21.19 7.12
C GLY A 36 -6.76 -22.58 7.49
N ILE A 37 -5.44 -22.78 7.65
CA ILE A 37 -4.86 -24.10 7.95
C ILE A 37 -4.71 -24.32 9.46
N VAL A 38 -4.52 -23.26 10.25
CA VAL A 38 -4.46 -23.33 11.72
C VAL A 38 -5.89 -23.26 12.26
N GLN A 39 -6.62 -24.35 12.08
CA GLN A 39 -8.01 -24.47 12.47
C GLN A 39 -8.17 -24.26 13.99
N GLY A 40 -8.89 -23.20 14.38
CA GLY A 40 -9.48 -23.09 15.71
C GLY A 40 -8.78 -22.19 16.73
N ALA A 41 -7.70 -21.50 16.40
CA ALA A 41 -7.14 -20.55 17.34
C ALA A 41 -6.82 -19.23 16.68
N ILE A 42 -7.38 -18.19 17.28
CA ILE A 42 -7.33 -16.80 16.88
C ILE A 42 -5.91 -16.24 17.15
N PHE A 43 -4.86 -17.03 16.91
CA PHE A 43 -3.45 -16.68 17.02
C PHE A 43 -3.03 -15.81 15.82
N LEU A 44 -3.71 -14.68 15.61
CA LEU A 44 -3.14 -13.64 14.75
C LEU A 44 -2.01 -12.95 15.53
N SER A 45 -0.83 -13.54 15.40
CA SER A 45 0.47 -13.08 15.88
C SER A 45 0.61 -12.86 17.39
N VAL A 46 1.41 -13.73 18.01
CA VAL A 46 2.03 -13.52 19.33
C VAL A 46 2.97 -12.28 19.33
N TYR A 47 3.28 -11.73 18.15
CA TYR A 47 4.19 -10.60 17.96
C TYR A 47 3.48 -9.35 17.41
N ASP A 48 3.18 -8.41 18.30
CA ASP A 48 2.51 -7.13 17.99
C ASP A 48 3.21 -6.34 16.88
N ASN A 49 4.52 -6.49 16.79
CA ASN A 49 5.33 -5.80 15.79
C ASN A 49 5.14 -6.38 14.38
N VAL A 50 4.95 -7.70 14.26
CA VAL A 50 4.72 -8.37 12.96
C VAL A 50 3.35 -8.00 12.42
N CYS A 51 2.35 -8.01 13.29
CA CYS A 51 1.00 -7.51 13.01
C CYS A 51 0.98 -6.09 12.43
N ARG A 52 1.60 -5.15 13.15
CA ARG A 52 1.70 -3.74 12.75
C ARG A 52 2.40 -3.59 11.41
N PHE A 53 3.54 -4.25 11.24
CA PHE A 53 4.33 -4.19 10.03
C PHE A 53 3.57 -4.76 8.82
N ARG A 54 2.80 -5.84 8.98
CA ARG A 54 1.97 -6.40 7.92
C ARG A 54 0.85 -5.46 7.49
N TRP A 55 0.11 -4.88 8.44
CA TRP A 55 -0.94 -3.91 8.12
C TRP A 55 -0.39 -2.66 7.44
N PHE A 56 0.71 -2.11 7.98
CA PHE A 56 1.42 -0.99 7.38
C PHE A 56 1.87 -1.29 5.94
N SER A 57 2.54 -2.42 5.73
CA SER A 57 3.04 -2.80 4.40
C SER A 57 1.90 -3.04 3.41
N LYS A 58 0.81 -3.70 3.82
CA LYS A 58 -0.38 -3.87 2.97
C LYS A 58 -0.99 -2.54 2.55
N GLY A 59 -1.20 -1.61 3.49
CA GLY A 59 -1.74 -0.29 3.20
C GLY A 59 -0.83 0.49 2.24
N LEU A 60 0.47 0.51 2.53
CA LEU A 60 1.46 1.17 1.69
C LEU A 60 1.50 0.59 0.27
N ILE A 61 1.49 -0.74 0.13
CA ILE A 61 1.54 -1.42 -1.17
C ILE A 61 0.29 -1.11 -1.99
N ARG A 62 -0.91 -1.21 -1.40
CA ARG A 62 -2.18 -0.86 -2.07
C ARG A 62 -2.18 0.60 -2.53
N PHE A 63 -1.77 1.52 -1.65
CA PHE A 63 -1.69 2.94 -1.96
C PHE A 63 -0.72 3.19 -3.13
N CYS A 64 0.47 2.60 -3.08
CA CYS A 64 1.46 2.72 -4.15
C CYS A 64 0.93 2.16 -5.48
N SER A 65 0.31 0.98 -5.48
CA SER A 65 -0.26 0.38 -6.69
C SER A 65 -1.32 1.30 -7.31
N ALA A 66 -2.24 1.84 -6.51
CA ALA A 66 -3.26 2.79 -6.95
C ALA A 66 -2.65 4.06 -7.56
N TRP A 67 -1.67 4.68 -6.91
CA TRP A 67 -1.03 5.90 -7.42
C TRP A 67 -0.18 5.65 -8.67
N ILE A 68 0.48 4.50 -8.78
CA ILE A 68 1.21 4.15 -10.00
C ILE A 68 0.24 3.98 -11.18
N LEU A 69 -0.95 3.41 -10.97
CA LEU A 69 -1.99 3.35 -12.00
C LEU A 69 -2.45 4.74 -12.45
N VAL A 70 -2.62 5.67 -11.50
CA VAL A 70 -2.91 7.08 -11.81
C VAL A 70 -1.80 7.70 -12.66
N PHE A 71 -0.52 7.47 -12.31
CA PHE A 71 0.60 7.95 -13.11
C PHE A 71 0.63 7.34 -14.53
N ILE A 72 0.28 6.07 -14.69
CA ILE A 72 0.14 5.44 -16.01
C ILE A 72 -0.99 6.12 -16.81
N ALA A 73 -2.12 6.42 -16.18
CA ALA A 73 -3.23 7.13 -16.83
C ALA A 73 -2.83 8.55 -17.25
N ILE A 74 -2.12 9.28 -16.38
CA ILE A 74 -1.61 10.63 -16.68
C ILE A 74 -0.57 10.57 -17.82
N ASP A 75 0.37 9.62 -17.80
CA ASP A 75 1.35 9.42 -18.88
C ASP A 75 0.66 9.18 -20.22
N ARG A 76 -0.37 8.33 -20.25
CA ARG A 76 -1.18 8.07 -21.46
C ARG A 76 -1.96 9.31 -21.90
N TRP A 77 -2.57 10.04 -20.97
CA TRP A 77 -3.34 11.23 -21.27
C TRP A 77 -2.47 12.36 -21.85
N LEU A 78 -1.31 12.62 -21.24
CA LEU A 78 -0.33 13.59 -21.73
C LEU A 78 0.17 13.23 -23.13
N ARG A 79 0.40 11.95 -23.41
CA ARG A 79 0.80 11.45 -24.74
C ARG A 79 -0.24 11.71 -25.81
N THR A 80 -1.52 11.55 -25.50
CA THR A 80 -2.61 11.78 -26.45
C THR A 80 -2.84 13.28 -26.69
N ARG A 81 -2.73 14.11 -25.66
CA ARG A 81 -3.02 15.55 -25.76
C ARG A 81 -1.84 16.40 -26.25
N PHE A 82 -0.62 16.08 -25.85
CA PHE A 82 0.56 16.93 -26.08
C PHE A 82 1.76 16.16 -26.65
N PRO A 83 1.64 15.59 -27.87
CA PRO A 83 2.68 14.72 -28.45
C PRO A 83 4.07 15.38 -28.57
N PHE A 84 4.12 16.71 -28.69
CA PHE A 84 5.38 17.46 -28.84
C PHE A 84 6.11 17.76 -27.51
N LYS A 85 5.40 17.84 -26.37
CA LYS A 85 6.00 18.17 -25.06
C LYS A 85 6.31 16.95 -24.18
N VAL A 86 5.75 15.80 -24.52
CA VAL A 86 5.90 14.53 -23.77
C VAL A 86 7.38 14.14 -23.56
N ASN A 87 8.27 14.49 -24.49
CA ASN A 87 9.68 14.07 -24.40
C ASN A 87 10.44 14.73 -23.25
N GLN A 88 9.99 15.90 -22.77
CA GLN A 88 10.55 16.55 -21.58
C GLN A 88 9.84 16.12 -20.30
N TRP A 89 8.52 15.87 -20.35
CA TRP A 89 7.72 15.63 -19.15
C TRP A 89 7.69 14.16 -18.73
N CYS A 90 7.50 13.24 -19.68
CA CYS A 90 7.39 11.81 -19.45
C CYS A 90 8.75 11.10 -19.57
N THR A 91 9.70 11.48 -18.73
CA THR A 91 11.01 10.81 -18.63
C THR A 91 11.03 9.81 -17.48
N ARG A 92 11.89 8.79 -17.57
CA ARG A 92 12.07 7.78 -16.50
C ARG A 92 12.47 8.42 -15.17
N ARG A 93 13.28 9.49 -15.20
CA ARG A 93 13.68 10.25 -13.99
C ARG A 93 12.48 10.89 -13.32
N ASN A 94 11.65 11.62 -14.07
CA ASN A 94 10.46 12.26 -13.52
C ASN A 94 9.45 11.23 -12.99
N ALA A 95 9.26 10.12 -13.72
CA ALA A 95 8.43 9.02 -13.25
C ALA A 95 8.95 8.41 -11.93
N SER A 96 10.27 8.21 -11.80
CA SER A 96 10.86 7.71 -10.56
C SER A 96 10.69 8.69 -9.39
N ILE A 97 10.80 10.01 -9.64
CA ILE A 97 10.57 11.04 -8.63
C ILE A 97 9.09 11.05 -8.20
N ALA A 98 8.16 10.95 -9.15
CA ALA A 98 6.73 10.89 -8.86
C ALA A 98 6.37 9.67 -8.00
N VAL A 99 6.90 8.50 -8.34
CA VAL A 99 6.74 7.28 -7.55
C VAL A 99 7.35 7.45 -6.15
N LEU A 100 8.55 8.04 -6.05
CA LEU A 100 9.20 8.30 -4.75
C LEU A 100 8.38 9.26 -3.87
N ILE A 101 7.79 10.31 -4.45
CA ILE A 101 6.93 11.24 -3.72
C ILE A 101 5.67 10.51 -3.23
N ALA A 102 5.04 9.70 -4.09
CA ALA A 102 3.86 8.92 -3.73
C ALA A 102 4.17 7.90 -2.62
N THR A 103 5.32 7.23 -2.68
CA THR A 103 5.72 6.28 -1.62
C THR A 103 5.97 6.99 -0.30
N LEU A 104 6.68 8.13 -0.30
CA LEU A 104 6.91 8.92 0.92
C LEU A 104 5.60 9.42 1.54
N PHE A 105 4.68 9.91 0.72
CA PHE A 105 3.36 10.34 1.17
C PHE A 105 2.54 9.15 1.71
N GLY A 106 2.59 7.99 1.05
CA GLY A 106 1.99 6.75 1.53
C GLY A 106 2.54 6.30 2.88
N ILE A 107 3.87 6.41 3.09
CA ILE A 107 4.52 6.10 4.36
C ILE A 107 4.01 7.04 5.45
N ALA A 108 3.96 8.35 5.18
CA ALA A 108 3.49 9.33 6.15
C ALA A 108 2.04 9.06 6.57
N LEU A 109 1.16 8.80 5.60
CA LEU A 109 -0.24 8.45 5.84
C LEU A 109 -0.38 7.18 6.70
N HIS A 110 0.31 6.10 6.35
CA HIS A 110 0.17 4.80 7.02
C HIS A 110 1.01 4.67 8.30
N SER A 111 1.91 5.62 8.58
CA SER A 111 2.82 5.59 9.74
C SER A 111 2.11 5.38 11.07
N HIS A 112 0.87 5.87 11.19
CA HIS A 112 0.05 5.73 12.39
C HIS A 112 -0.23 4.25 12.77
N MET A 113 -0.21 3.32 11.82
CA MET A 113 -0.37 1.87 12.05
C MET A 113 0.85 1.22 12.71
N LEU A 114 2.03 1.85 12.62
CA LEU A 114 3.24 1.40 13.31
C LEU A 114 3.28 1.87 14.77
N SER A 115 2.43 2.84 15.14
CA SER A 115 2.39 3.39 16.49
C SER A 115 1.89 2.36 17.49
N THR A 116 2.71 2.11 18.51
CA THR A 116 2.42 1.10 19.53
C THR A 116 1.25 1.45 20.43
N GLN A 117 0.88 2.73 20.49
CA GLN A 117 -0.21 3.24 21.33
C GLN A 117 -1.59 3.13 20.68
N LEU A 118 -1.65 3.05 19.35
CA LEU A 118 -2.89 3.16 18.58
C LEU A 118 -3.32 1.82 17.98
N PHE A 119 -2.36 1.06 17.44
CA PHE A 119 -2.63 -0.12 16.62
C PHE A 119 -1.83 -1.32 17.12
N GLY A 120 -2.42 -2.51 17.15
CA GLY A 120 -1.81 -3.70 17.75
C GLY A 120 -2.84 -4.79 18.03
N ARG A 121 -2.80 -5.39 19.23
CA ARG A 121 -3.81 -6.37 19.66
C ARG A 121 -5.14 -5.67 19.94
N PHE A 122 -6.23 -6.22 19.42
CA PHE A 122 -7.57 -5.68 19.63
C PHE A 122 -8.05 -5.79 21.10
N PHE A 123 -7.64 -6.85 21.83
CA PHE A 123 -7.81 -6.95 23.28
C PHE A 123 -6.50 -7.35 23.97
N PRO A 124 -5.99 -6.56 24.94
CA PRO A 124 -4.80 -6.94 25.70
C PRO A 124 -5.09 -8.18 26.59
N GLY A 125 -4.15 -9.13 26.65
CA GLY A 125 -4.24 -10.31 27.52
C GLY A 125 -5.00 -11.51 26.96
N ILE A 126 -5.66 -11.38 25.81
CA ILE A 126 -6.31 -12.49 25.12
C ILE A 126 -5.45 -12.84 23.90
N PRO A 127 -4.77 -14.00 23.86
CA PRO A 127 -3.87 -14.40 22.76
C PRO A 127 -4.62 -14.67 21.45
N SER A 128 -5.94 -14.54 21.50
CA SER A 128 -6.88 -14.99 20.51
C SER A 128 -7.65 -13.81 19.87
N VAL A 129 -6.97 -12.75 19.39
CA VAL A 129 -7.66 -11.64 18.71
C VAL A 129 -6.89 -11.07 17.51
N ALA A 130 -7.67 -10.64 16.52
CA ALA A 130 -7.21 -10.00 15.31
C ALA A 130 -6.40 -8.71 15.57
N CYS A 131 -5.53 -8.38 14.62
CA CYS A 131 -4.81 -7.11 14.52
C CYS A 131 -5.76 -5.93 14.31
N GLY A 132 -5.69 -4.91 15.16
CA GLY A 132 -6.58 -3.75 15.07
C GLY A 132 -6.25 -2.62 16.03
N PRO A 133 -7.12 -1.59 16.11
CA PRO A 133 -7.00 -0.53 17.10
C PRO A 133 -7.09 -1.10 18.53
N ILE A 134 -6.18 -0.65 19.41
CA ILE A 134 -5.99 -1.25 20.75
C ILE A 134 -7.09 -0.87 21.74
N ASN A 135 -7.57 0.38 21.68
CA ASN A 135 -8.50 0.92 22.67
C ASN A 135 -9.86 1.24 22.04
N PRO A 136 -10.94 0.56 22.46
CA PRO A 136 -12.28 0.80 21.94
C PRO A 136 -12.88 2.16 22.38
N THR A 137 -12.33 2.76 23.44
CA THR A 137 -12.73 4.07 23.96
C THR A 137 -11.95 5.24 23.35
N SER A 138 -10.93 4.97 22.54
CA SER A 138 -10.13 6.00 21.89
C SER A 138 -10.85 6.54 20.64
N PHE A 139 -10.78 7.85 20.41
CA PHE A 139 -11.22 8.50 19.16
C PHE A 139 -10.61 7.88 17.88
N TYR A 140 -9.52 7.15 18.04
CA TYR A 140 -8.85 6.44 16.95
C TYR A 140 -9.68 5.29 16.34
N MET A 141 -10.47 4.57 17.15
CA MET A 141 -11.29 3.47 16.64
C MET A 141 -12.35 3.93 15.63
N PRO A 142 -13.22 4.92 15.93
CA PRO A 142 -14.18 5.43 14.95
C PRO A 142 -13.49 6.06 13.74
N PHE A 143 -12.37 6.77 13.92
CA PHE A 143 -11.55 7.25 12.80
C PHE A 143 -11.12 6.10 11.88
N PHE A 144 -10.58 5.02 12.44
CA PHE A 144 -10.04 3.88 11.68
C PHE A 144 -11.13 3.13 10.90
N PHE A 145 -12.35 3.00 11.44
CA PHE A 145 -13.43 2.28 10.76
C PHE A 145 -14.28 3.15 9.83
N THR A 146 -14.38 4.46 10.08
CA THR A 146 -15.29 5.33 9.31
C THR A 146 -14.57 6.28 8.37
N GLN A 147 -13.45 6.88 8.80
CA GLN A 147 -12.76 7.90 8.02
C GLN A 147 -11.61 7.31 7.21
N TRP A 148 -10.81 6.43 7.82
CA TRP A 148 -9.64 5.85 7.18
C TRP A 148 -9.94 5.09 5.87
N PRO A 149 -11.04 4.33 5.73
CA PRO A 149 -11.34 3.64 4.49
C PRO A 149 -11.63 4.56 3.30
N ILE A 150 -11.99 5.82 3.57
CA ILE A 150 -12.27 6.84 2.56
C ILE A 150 -10.96 7.51 2.10
N ILE A 151 -9.96 7.53 2.98
CA ILE A 151 -8.68 8.22 2.78
C ILE A 151 -7.65 7.33 2.05
N GLN A 152 -7.73 6.01 2.23
CA GLN A 152 -6.75 5.03 1.73
C GLN A 152 -6.84 4.70 0.24
#